data_AF-A0A2W0AU25-F1
#
_entry.id   AF-A0A2W0AU25-F1
#
_cell.length_a   1.000
_cell.length_b   1.000
_cell.length_c   1.000
_cell.angle_alpha   90.00
_cell.angle_beta   90.00
_cell.angle_gamma   90.00
#
_symmetry.space_group_name_H-M   'P 1'
#
loop_
_entity.id
_entity.type
_entity.pdbx_description
1 polymer ?
#
loop_
_entity_poly.entity_id
_entity_poly.type
_entity_poly.pdbx_seq_one_letter_code
_entity_poly.pdbx_strand_id
1 'polypeptide(L)'
;MAVDPVTGDVYVQFYDRRDDPANQKTGFTLARSTDGGKTFTNYSWAETPFESKQPAFLGDYTWLTAHGRKVYGIWTEVSPAPERLEKDGRAPRPITAVRVGIADFSDSK
;
A
#
# COMPACT_ATOMS: atom_id res chain seq x y z
N MET A 1 -1.00 3.88 10.24
CA MET A 1 -0.79 2.91 11.33
C MET A 1 -2.06 2.83 12.15
N ALA A 2 -2.40 1.66 12.66
CA ALA A 2 -3.47 1.48 13.64
C ALA A 2 -3.08 0.41 14.66
N VAL A 3 -3.67 0.50 15.85
CA VAL A 3 -3.65 -0.57 16.85
C VAL A 3 -5.06 -1.15 16.90
N ASP A 4 -5.18 -2.47 16.81
CA ASP A 4 -6.47 -3.13 16.95
C ASP A 4 -6.95 -3.04 18.41
N PRO A 5 -8.10 -2.42 18.68
CA PRO A 5 -8.58 -2.25 20.05
C PRO A 5 -9.01 -3.57 20.71
N VAL A 6 -9.22 -4.64 19.95
CA VAL A 6 -9.65 -5.95 20.47
C VAL A 6 -8.46 -6.79 20.92
N THR A 7 -7.32 -6.71 20.23
CA THR A 7 -6.18 -7.61 20.45
C THR A 7 -4.91 -6.91 20.91
N GLY A 8 -4.77 -5.61 20.62
CA GLY A 8 -3.51 -4.89 20.78
C GLY A 8 -2.50 -5.11 19.65
N ASP A 9 -2.87 -5.85 18.60
CA ASP A 9 -2.02 -6.02 17.41
C ASP A 9 -1.75 -4.66 16.76
N VAL A 10 -0.50 -4.45 16.34
CA VAL A 10 -0.06 -3.20 15.70
C VAL A 10 0.11 -3.42 14.21
N TYR A 11 -0.47 -2.52 13.42
CA TYR A 11 -0.44 -2.57 11.96
C TYR A 11 0.14 -1.28 11.39
N VAL A 12 1.15 -1.41 10.55
CA VAL A 12 1.81 -0.30 9.85
C VAL A 12 1.77 -0.57 8.36
N GLN A 13 1.44 0.42 7.55
CA GLN A 13 1.55 0.32 6.09
C GLN A 13 2.55 1.36 5.58
N PHE A 14 3.31 1.01 4.56
CA PHE A 14 4.29 1.90 3.96
C PHE A 14 4.61 1.51 2.52
N TYR A 15 5.07 2.50 1.75
CA TYR A 15 5.72 2.27 0.46
C TYR A 15 7.17 1.88 0.69
N ASP A 16 7.66 0.93 -0.09
CA ASP A 16 9.07 0.59 -0.14
C ASP A 16 9.47 -0.11 -1.43
N ARG A 17 10.78 -0.31 -1.59
CA ARG A 17 11.40 -0.89 -2.79
C ARG A 17 12.34 -2.04 -2.47
N ARG A 18 12.20 -2.66 -1.29
CA ARG A 18 13.15 -3.67 -0.79
C ARG A 18 13.26 -4.88 -1.71
N ASP A 19 12.17 -5.21 -2.38
CA ASP A 19 12.06 -6.37 -3.28
C ASP A 19 12.42 -6.03 -4.74
N ASP A 20 12.84 -4.79 -5.03
CA ASP A 20 13.31 -4.38 -6.35
C ASP A 20 14.81 -4.02 -6.33
N PRO A 21 15.69 -4.94 -6.77
CA PRO A 21 17.14 -4.69 -6.83
C PRO A 21 17.53 -3.48 -7.67
N ALA A 22 16.70 -3.08 -8.64
CA ALA A 22 16.94 -1.92 -9.49
C ALA A 22 16.50 -0.59 -8.82
N ASN A 23 15.77 -0.66 -7.70
CA ASN A 23 15.25 0.49 -6.94
C ASN A 23 14.36 1.46 -7.73
N GLN A 24 13.61 0.94 -8.70
CA GLN A 24 12.70 1.66 -9.59
C GLN A 24 11.22 1.41 -9.26
N LYS A 25 10.88 0.18 -8.88
CA LYS A 25 9.52 -0.29 -8.61
C LYS A 25 9.20 -0.14 -7.14
N THR A 26 8.07 0.49 -6.86
CA THR A 26 7.55 0.75 -5.52
C THR A 26 6.43 -0.24 -5.24
N GLY A 27 6.59 -1.03 -4.17
CA GLY A 27 5.54 -1.86 -3.60
C GLY A 27 4.79 -1.14 -2.49
N PHE A 28 3.80 -1.83 -1.93
CA PHE A 28 3.11 -1.39 -0.72
C PHE A 28 3.07 -2.55 0.25
N THR A 29 3.50 -2.30 1.48
CA THR A 29 3.74 -3.33 2.49
C THR A 29 2.84 -3.08 3.70
N LEU A 30 2.23 -4.14 4.22
CA LEU A 30 1.65 -4.17 5.57
C LEU A 30 2.61 -4.91 6.50
N ALA A 31 3.02 -4.25 7.57
CA ALA A 31 3.67 -4.87 8.70
C ALA A 31 2.66 -5.11 9.83
N ARG A 32 2.69 -6.32 10.41
CA ARG A 32 1.92 -6.69 11.61
C ARG A 32 2.85 -7.07 12.75
N SER A 33 2.54 -6.60 13.94
CA SER A 33 3.11 -7.06 15.20
C SER A 33 2.00 -7.58 16.12
N THR A 34 2.24 -8.74 16.76
CA THR A 34 1.37 -9.35 17.76
C THR A 34 2.01 -9.33 19.17
N ASP A 35 3.15 -8.65 19.32
CA ASP A 35 3.97 -8.63 20.53
C ASP A 35 4.17 -7.21 21.12
N GLY A 36 3.23 -6.31 20.83
CA GLY A 36 3.26 -4.93 21.30
C GLY A 36 4.25 -4.04 20.54
N GLY A 37 4.53 -4.37 19.28
CA GLY A 37 5.42 -3.59 18.41
C GLY A 37 6.90 -3.92 18.56
N LYS A 38 7.27 -5.04 19.20
CA LYS A 38 8.69 -5.43 19.37
C LYS A 38 9.24 -6.08 18.10
N THR A 39 8.44 -6.90 17.43
CA THR A 39 8.78 -7.53 16.16
C THR A 39 7.65 -7.38 15.15
N PHE A 40 8.00 -7.35 13.86
CA PHE A 40 7.05 -7.18 12.77
C PHE A 40 7.27 -8.23 11.68
N THR A 41 6.16 -8.82 11.22
CA THR A 41 6.13 -9.60 9.98
C THR A 41 5.59 -8.74 8.85
N ASN A 42 6.26 -8.72 7.70
CA ASN A 42 5.89 -7.92 6.54
C ASN A 42 5.15 -8.77 5.50
N TYR A 43 4.08 -8.22 4.95
CA TYR A 43 3.23 -8.80 3.92
C TYR A 43 3.14 -7.85 2.73
N SER A 44 3.21 -8.38 1.52
CA SER A 44 2.88 -7.59 0.32
C SER A 44 1.40 -7.22 0.37
N TRP A 45 1.12 -5.92 0.39
CA TRP A 45 -0.24 -5.39 0.46
C TRP A 45 -0.80 -5.05 -0.92
N ALA A 46 0.08 -4.64 -1.83
CA ALA A 46 -0.23 -4.51 -3.25
C ALA A 46 0.12 -5.79 -4.01
N GLU A 47 -0.69 -6.15 -5.00
CA GLU A 47 -0.45 -7.31 -5.88
C GLU A 47 0.64 -7.04 -6.92
N THR A 48 0.82 -5.79 -7.33
CA THR A 48 1.78 -5.43 -8.39
C THR A 48 2.49 -4.11 -8.05
N PRO A 49 3.83 -4.10 -7.98
CA PRO A 49 4.57 -2.87 -7.73
C PRO A 49 4.53 -1.95 -8.95
N PHE A 50 4.63 -0.64 -8.72
CA PHE A 50 4.48 0.39 -9.74
C PHE A 50 5.73 1.27 -9.84
N GLU A 51 6.00 1.79 -11.04
CA GLU A 51 7.06 2.79 -11.24
C GLU A 51 6.46 4.20 -11.11
N SER A 52 7.07 5.00 -10.24
CA SER A 52 6.71 6.41 -10.10
C SER A 52 7.52 7.24 -11.09
N LYS A 53 7.04 7.38 -12.34
CA LYS A 53 7.62 8.36 -13.27
C LYS A 53 7.11 9.75 -12.87
N GLN A 54 8.05 10.62 -12.52
CA GLN A 54 7.86 11.97 -11.94
C GLN A 54 6.80 12.82 -12.67
N PRO A 55 6.08 13.73 -11.98
CA PRO A 55 5.77 13.78 -10.55
C PRO A 55 4.35 13.24 -10.29
N ALA A 56 4.25 12.00 -9.82
CA ALA A 56 2.97 11.47 -9.34
C ALA A 56 2.74 11.90 -7.88
N PHE A 57 1.52 12.34 -7.57
CA PHE A 57 1.12 12.68 -6.21
C PHE A 57 0.90 11.39 -5.43
N LEU A 58 1.83 11.09 -4.51
CA LEU A 58 1.84 9.88 -3.69
C LEU A 58 2.04 10.24 -2.23
N GLY A 59 1.35 9.53 -1.34
CA GLY A 59 1.51 9.67 0.11
C GLY A 59 0.29 10.30 0.81
N ASP A 60 -0.40 11.22 0.15
CA ASP A 60 -1.71 11.68 0.60
C ASP A 60 -2.74 10.53 0.56
N TYR A 61 -3.78 10.63 1.39
CA TYR A 61 -4.84 9.62 1.47
C TYR A 61 -4.33 8.21 1.83
N THR A 62 -3.22 8.12 2.57
CA THR A 62 -2.65 6.87 3.05
C THR A 62 -3.05 6.64 4.51
N TRP A 63 -3.93 5.66 4.76
CA TRP A 63 -4.41 5.35 6.11
C TRP A 63 -4.83 3.89 6.25
N LEU A 64 -4.91 3.38 7.48
CA LEU A 64 -5.52 2.08 7.78
C LEU A 64 -6.29 2.10 9.09
N THR A 65 -7.25 1.19 9.21
CA THR A 65 -7.93 0.85 10.45
C THR A 65 -7.92 -0.66 10.67
N ALA A 66 -8.04 -1.09 11.93
CA ALA A 66 -8.05 -2.49 12.30
C ALA A 66 -9.08 -2.77 13.41
N HIS A 67 -9.72 -3.93 13.35
CA HIS A 67 -10.62 -4.40 14.39
C HIS A 67 -10.78 -5.93 14.34
N GLY A 68 -10.53 -6.61 15.46
CA GLY A 68 -10.69 -8.07 15.57
C GLY A 68 -9.84 -8.86 14.57
N ARG A 69 -8.57 -8.47 14.39
CA ARG A 69 -7.58 -9.00 13.43
C ARG A 69 -7.92 -8.77 11.95
N LYS A 70 -8.91 -7.92 11.66
CA LYS A 70 -9.25 -7.51 10.29
C LYS A 70 -8.72 -6.11 10.03
N VAL A 71 -8.04 -5.94 8.91
CA VAL A 71 -7.35 -4.68 8.56
C VAL A 71 -7.90 -4.16 7.25
N TYR A 72 -8.19 -2.85 7.21
CA TYR A 72 -8.69 -2.15 6.05
C TYR A 72 -7.79 -0.95 5.80
N GLY A 73 -7.09 -0.95 4.66
CA GLY A 73 -6.12 0.08 4.29
C GLY A 73 -6.48 0.77 2.99
N ILE A 74 -6.07 2.03 2.88
CA ILE A 74 -6.11 2.83 1.65
C ILE A 74 -4.74 3.43 1.36
N TRP A 75 -4.37 3.50 0.09
CA TRP A 75 -3.12 4.10 -0.37
C TRP A 75 -3.24 4.56 -1.82
N THR A 76 -2.24 5.30 -2.29
CA THR A 76 -2.18 5.82 -3.65
C THR A 76 -1.16 5.05 -4.48
N GLU A 77 -1.52 4.67 -5.71
CA GLU A 77 -0.59 4.09 -6.67
C GLU A 77 -0.60 4.88 -7.96
N VAL A 78 0.52 4.83 -8.68
CA VAL A 78 0.53 5.25 -10.08
C VAL A 78 -0.07 4.12 -10.91
N SER A 79 -1.28 4.35 -11.42
CA SER A 79 -1.77 3.49 -12.49
C SER A 79 -1.04 3.87 -13.78
N PRO A 80 -0.60 2.89 -14.59
CA PRO A 80 -0.32 3.20 -15.99
C PRO A 80 -1.56 3.89 -16.56
N ALA A 81 -1.34 4.98 -17.31
CA ALA A 81 -2.43 5.63 -18.00
C ALA A 81 -3.17 4.56 -18.83
N PRO A 82 -4.52 4.52 -18.82
CA PRO A 82 -5.21 3.72 -19.81
C PRO A 82 -4.67 4.12 -21.19
N GLU A 83 -4.54 3.18 -22.12
CA GLU A 83 -4.31 3.47 -23.55
C GLU A 83 -5.48 4.29 -24.09
N ARG A 84 -5.60 5.56 -23.69
CA ARG A 84 -6.41 6.52 -24.41
C ARG A 84 -5.51 7.05 -25.51
N LEU A 85 -5.94 6.75 -26.73
CA LEU A 85 -5.50 7.39 -27.96
C LEU A 85 -5.17 8.85 -27.67
N GLU A 86 -3.96 9.25 -28.03
CA GLU A 86 -3.48 10.62 -27.95
C GLU A 86 -4.56 11.55 -28.50
N LYS A 87 -5.31 12.20 -27.61
CA LYS A 87 -6.08 13.38 -27.97
C LYS A 87 -5.19 14.57 -27.66
N ASP A 88 -4.85 15.31 -28.70
CA ASP A 88 -4.26 16.64 -28.65
C ASP A 88 -2.72 16.73 -28.49
N GLY A 89 -1.97 15.69 -28.84
CA GLY A 89 -0.49 15.75 -28.93
C GLY A 89 0.22 15.95 -27.58
N ARG A 90 -0.48 15.73 -26.46
CA ARG A 90 0.09 15.70 -25.12
C ARG A 90 0.19 14.26 -24.62
N ALA A 91 1.36 13.89 -24.11
CA ALA A 91 1.55 12.61 -23.45
C ALA A 91 0.51 12.40 -22.33
N PRO A 92 -0.09 11.20 -22.20
CA PRO A 92 -0.99 10.88 -21.11
C PRO A 92 -0.30 11.12 -19.77
N ARG A 93 -0.95 11.88 -18.88
CA ARG A 93 -0.43 12.04 -17.51
C ARG A 93 -0.69 10.76 -16.72
N PRO A 94 0.27 10.30 -15.90
CA PRO A 94 0.02 9.21 -14.97
C PRO A 94 -1.17 9.55 -14.07
N ILE A 95 -2.07 8.60 -13.88
CA ILE A 95 -3.24 8.78 -13.01
C ILE A 95 -2.89 8.21 -11.65
N THR A 96 -3.05 9.02 -10.59
CA THR A 96 -3.03 8.51 -9.22
C THR A 96 -4.35 7.80 -8.95
N ALA A 97 -4.28 6.51 -8.65
CA ALA A 97 -5.41 5.71 -8.21
C ALA A 97 -5.36 5.56 -6.69
N VAL A 98 -6.50 5.71 -6.01
CA VAL A 98 -6.66 5.29 -4.61
C VAL A 98 -7.03 3.81 -4.61
N ARG A 99 -6.21 3.00 -3.94
CA ARG A 99 -6.43 1.57 -3.73
C ARG A 99 -7.06 1.34 -2.37
N VAL A 100 -7.77 0.21 -2.28
CA VAL A 100 -8.30 -0.33 -1.04
C VAL A 100 -7.76 -1.74 -0.90
N GLY A 101 -7.34 -2.09 0.31
CA GLY A 101 -6.81 -3.41 0.64
C GLY A 101 -7.41 -3.92 1.93
N ILE A 102 -7.61 -5.23 1.98
CA ILE A 102 -8.19 -5.93 3.13
C ILE A 102 -7.26 -7.09 3.46
N ALA A 103 -6.96 -7.29 4.74
CA ALA A 103 -6.45 -8.58 5.21
C ALA A 103 -7.23 -9.06 6.42
N ASP A 104 -7.42 -10.37 6.45
CA ASP A 104 -8.06 -11.07 7.53
C ASP A 104 -7.04 -11.99 8.21
N PHE A 105 -6.72 -11.67 9.46
CA PHE A 105 -5.83 -12.44 10.30
C PHE A 105 -6.60 -13.20 11.40
N SER A 106 -7.93 -13.32 11.31
CA SER A 106 -8.77 -13.94 12.34
C SER A 106 -8.34 -15.35 12.74
N ASP A 107 -7.78 -16.09 11.78
CA ASP A 107 -7.39 -17.50 11.98
C ASP A 107 -5.97 -17.66 12.52
N SER A 108 -5.25 -16.56 12.66
CA SER A 108 -3.89 -16.53 13.21
C SER A 108 -3.90 -16.03 14.66
N LYS A 109 -3.20 -16.74 15.55
CA LYS A 109 -3.07 -16.36 16.95
C LYS A 109 -2.33 -15.04 17.12
#